data_AF-A0A2N7S3G2-F1
#
_entry.id   AF-A0A2N7S3G2-F1
#
_cell.length_a   1.000
_cell.length_b   1.000
_cell.length_c   1.000
_cell.angle_alpha   90.00
_cell.angle_beta   90.00
_cell.angle_gamma   90.00
#
_symmetry.space_group_name_H-M   'P 1'
#
loop_
_entity.id
_entity.type
_entity.pdbx_description
1 polymer ?
#
loop_
_entity_poly.entity_id
_entity_poly.type
_entity_poly.pdbx_seq_one_letter_code
_entity_poly.pdbx_strand_id
1 'polypeptide(L)'
;MIQTMVIHYTQRISWPDLPAELRELIESHLGSQVITAHSQYGGFSAGSADRLLTAAGQKVFAKAVSHGLNGPGAALHAREAEIAAMLPAPMPVPKFLGRIRWDDWEALIFDQAPGVNPQLPWGADELIRVLDTLAQLADQQPAGITSLLPALEVDLREDASGFARIMADEWIPADPWLAQSLEALHELAIEGIGALAGNQLVHTDLRSDNILLGEDGGVLLVDWPWASRGAAWYDALTVLVEARIFDPALDADAIASSHRIFASASSDALTGALAGLAAYYVDAARRPEVPGLPTLRSYHAKQATACVAWLKARLG
;
A
#
# COMPACT_ATOMS: atom_id res chain seq x y z
N MET A 1 -26.22 1.84 10.57
CA MET A 1 -25.24 1.35 11.56
C MET A 1 -23.91 1.28 10.87
N ILE A 2 -22.97 2.17 11.21
CA ILE A 2 -21.60 2.10 10.72
C ILE A 2 -20.99 0.91 11.47
N GLN A 3 -20.87 -0.23 10.80
CA GLN A 3 -20.13 -1.37 11.34
C GLN A 3 -18.67 -0.93 11.41
N THR A 4 -18.18 -0.64 12.62
CA THR A 4 -16.76 -0.38 12.85
C THR A 4 -16.01 -1.62 12.36
N MET A 5 -15.24 -1.49 11.28
CA MET A 5 -14.50 -2.59 10.67
C MET A 5 -13.46 -3.10 11.68
N VAL A 6 -13.59 -4.35 12.09
CA VAL A 6 -12.49 -5.09 12.72
C VAL A 6 -11.83 -5.88 11.60
N ILE A 7 -10.68 -5.39 11.11
CA ILE A 7 -9.83 -6.16 10.20
C ILE A 7 -9.14 -7.24 11.04
N HIS A 8 -9.35 -8.52 10.71
CA HIS A 8 -8.67 -9.63 11.37
C HIS A 8 -7.34 -9.90 10.65
N TYR A 9 -6.28 -9.43 11.28
CA TYR A 9 -4.91 -9.59 10.80
C TYR A 9 -4.30 -10.92 11.23
N THR A 10 -3.25 -11.36 10.53
CA THR A 10 -2.41 -12.49 10.97
C THR A 10 -1.96 -12.25 12.41
N GLN A 11 -2.04 -13.28 13.26
CA GLN A 11 -1.49 -13.18 14.61
C GLN A 11 0.04 -13.10 14.50
N ARG A 12 0.58 -11.90 14.71
CA ARG A 12 2.02 -11.65 14.74
C ARG A 12 2.64 -12.27 15.98
N ILE A 13 3.87 -12.75 15.83
CA ILE A 13 4.76 -12.98 16.97
C ILE A 13 5.15 -11.62 17.59
N SER A 14 5.50 -11.63 18.87
CA SER A 14 5.93 -10.45 19.62
C SER A 14 7.45 -10.35 19.72
N TRP A 15 7.96 -9.19 20.18
CA TRP A 15 9.39 -8.99 20.40
C TRP A 15 10.02 -10.10 21.28
N PRO A 16 9.45 -10.48 22.44
CA PRO A 16 9.98 -11.60 23.24
C PRO A 16 10.04 -12.96 22.54
N ASP A 17 9.22 -13.18 21.50
CA ASP A 17 9.20 -14.43 20.73
C ASP A 17 10.33 -14.50 19.70
N LEU A 18 11.00 -13.37 19.42
CA LEU A 18 12.18 -13.34 18.54
C LEU A 18 13.36 -14.09 19.18
N PRO A 19 14.17 -14.78 18.36
CA PRO A 19 15.43 -15.39 18.79
C PRO A 19 16.29 -14.40 19.59
N ALA A 20 16.89 -14.87 20.68
CA ALA A 20 17.67 -14.01 21.57
C ALA A 20 18.84 -13.35 20.84
N GLU A 21 19.53 -14.12 20.00
CA GLU A 21 20.65 -13.66 19.18
C GLU A 21 20.23 -12.58 18.18
N LEU A 22 19.04 -12.69 17.58
CA LEU A 22 18.50 -11.65 16.70
C LEU A 22 18.22 -10.36 17.47
N ARG A 23 17.64 -10.46 18.68
CA ARG A 23 17.40 -9.29 19.54
C ARG A 23 18.73 -8.62 19.95
N GLU A 24 19.73 -9.41 20.32
CA GLU A 24 21.07 -8.91 20.65
C GLU A 24 21.74 -8.21 19.46
N LEU A 25 21.58 -8.74 18.25
CA LEU A 25 22.08 -8.07 17.03
C LEU A 25 21.38 -6.74 16.77
N ILE A 26 20.05 -6.67 16.99
CA ILE A 26 19.29 -5.42 16.88
C ILE A 26 19.79 -4.40 17.91
N GLU A 27 19.93 -4.78 19.18
CA GLU A 27 20.46 -3.92 20.24
C GLU A 27 21.90 -3.47 19.96
N SER A 28 22.73 -4.36 19.43
CA SER A 28 24.11 -4.05 19.04
C SER A 28 24.15 -3.03 17.89
N HIS A 29 23.30 -3.18 16.88
CA HIS A 29 23.18 -2.22 15.77
C HIS A 29 22.71 -0.84 16.26
N LEU A 30 21.79 -0.80 17.22
CA LEU A 30 21.32 0.43 17.87
C LEU A 30 22.36 1.03 18.83
N GLY A 31 23.36 0.25 19.25
CA GLY A 31 24.33 0.64 20.27
C GLY A 31 23.74 0.78 21.68
N SER A 32 22.55 0.22 21.93
CA SER A 32 21.84 0.35 23.20
C SER A 32 20.82 -0.77 23.40
N GLN A 33 20.69 -1.25 24.63
CA GLN A 33 19.70 -2.28 24.99
C GLN A 33 18.28 -1.76 24.84
N VAL A 34 17.36 -2.63 24.43
CA VAL A 34 15.92 -2.35 24.41
C VAL A 34 15.37 -2.56 25.81
N ILE A 35 14.87 -1.50 26.42
CA ILE A 35 14.30 -1.54 27.78
C ILE A 35 12.77 -1.69 27.78
N THR A 36 12.13 -1.29 26.67
CA THR A 36 10.69 -1.46 26.47
C THR A 36 10.41 -1.84 25.04
N ALA A 37 9.55 -2.83 24.83
CA ALA A 37 9.04 -3.21 23.52
C ALA A 37 7.51 -3.23 23.55
N HIS A 38 6.89 -2.52 22.61
CA HIS A 38 5.45 -2.54 22.37
C HIS A 38 5.19 -3.17 21.00
N SER A 39 4.95 -4.47 20.98
CA SER A 39 4.57 -5.19 19.77
C SER A 39 3.22 -4.70 19.25
N GLN A 40 3.19 -4.39 17.96
CA GLN A 40 2.00 -3.94 17.26
C GLN A 40 1.22 -5.16 16.78
N TYR A 41 -0.08 -5.17 17.07
CA TYR A 41 -1.00 -6.19 16.59
C TYR A 41 -1.74 -5.62 15.37
N GLY A 42 -1.57 -6.23 14.20
CA GLY A 42 -2.20 -5.79 12.95
C GLY A 42 -1.28 -5.81 11.72
N GLY A 43 -1.82 -5.71 10.51
CA GLY A 43 -1.09 -5.82 9.23
C GLY A 43 -0.98 -7.25 8.67
N PHE A 44 -0.46 -7.39 7.46
CA PHE A 44 -0.53 -8.62 6.66
C PHE A 44 0.67 -9.59 6.83
N SER A 45 1.58 -9.33 7.78
CA SER A 45 2.75 -10.18 8.05
C SER A 45 2.60 -11.01 9.31
N ALA A 46 3.10 -12.25 9.31
CA ALA A 46 3.20 -13.10 10.50
C ALA A 46 4.38 -12.74 11.42
N GLY A 47 5.33 -11.93 10.92
CA GLY A 47 6.50 -11.49 11.67
C GLY A 47 6.20 -10.40 12.70
N SER A 48 7.17 -10.13 13.56
CA SER A 48 7.05 -9.07 14.57
C SER A 48 7.05 -7.68 13.93
N ALA A 49 6.39 -6.74 14.59
CA ALA A 49 6.50 -5.31 14.33
C ALA A 49 6.40 -4.61 15.68
N ASP A 50 7.44 -3.87 16.06
CA ASP A 50 7.67 -3.48 17.43
C ASP A 50 8.09 -2.02 17.52
N ARG A 51 7.42 -1.27 18.40
CA ARG A 51 7.89 0.05 18.84
C ARG A 51 8.79 -0.15 20.05
N LEU A 52 10.08 0.15 19.91
CA LEU A 52 11.10 -0.12 20.90
C LEU A 52 11.60 1.19 21.52
N LEU A 53 11.87 1.17 22.82
CA LEU A 53 12.59 2.22 23.55
C LEU A 53 13.92 1.65 24.02
N THR A 54 15.02 2.29 23.65
CA THR A 54 16.36 1.89 24.11
C THR A 54 16.74 2.55 25.44
N ALA A 55 17.71 1.99 26.16
CA ALA A 55 18.26 2.56 27.39
C ALA A 55 18.87 3.97 27.17
N ALA A 56 19.32 4.25 25.95
CA ALA A 56 19.80 5.57 25.52
C ALA A 56 18.67 6.56 25.21
N GLY A 57 17.40 6.16 25.34
CA GLY A 57 16.22 7.00 25.11
C GLY A 57 15.78 7.10 23.64
N GLN A 58 16.35 6.30 22.73
CA GLN A 58 15.94 6.28 21.33
C GLN A 58 14.63 5.51 21.18
N LYS A 59 13.73 6.03 20.35
CA LYS A 59 12.49 5.36 19.95
C LYS A 59 12.66 4.84 18.53
N VAL A 60 12.52 3.54 18.34
CA VAL A 60 12.70 2.92 17.02
C VAL A 60 11.52 2.00 16.69
N PHE A 61 11.27 1.82 15.39
CA PHE A 61 10.36 0.81 14.90
C PHE A 61 11.17 -0.32 14.26
N ALA A 62 11.01 -1.54 14.75
CA ALA A 62 11.66 -2.72 14.20
C ALA A 62 10.59 -3.69 13.68
N LYS A 63 10.83 -4.30 12.52
CA LYS A 63 10.01 -5.43 12.06
C LYS A 63 10.91 -6.58 11.63
N ALA A 64 10.52 -7.80 11.99
CA ALA A 64 11.33 -8.98 11.75
C ALA A 64 10.47 -10.16 11.32
N VAL A 65 10.94 -10.93 10.35
CA VAL A 65 10.27 -12.17 9.91
C VAL A 65 11.31 -13.18 9.44
N SER A 66 11.06 -14.46 9.67
CA SER A 66 11.86 -15.52 9.08
C SER A 66 11.24 -16.11 7.83
N HIS A 67 12.08 -16.64 6.95
CA HIS A 67 11.64 -17.40 5.79
C HIS A 67 10.82 -18.65 6.19
N GLY A 68 11.21 -19.34 7.27
CA GLY A 68 10.47 -20.49 7.79
C GLY A 68 9.07 -20.14 8.31
N LEU A 69 8.90 -18.95 8.88
CA LEU A 69 7.60 -18.48 9.39
C LEU A 69 6.71 -17.95 8.26
N ASN A 70 7.27 -17.16 7.35
CA ASN A 70 6.55 -16.57 6.23
C ASN A 70 7.50 -16.20 5.08
N GLY A 71 7.85 -17.18 4.24
CA GLY A 71 8.75 -17.03 3.10
C GLY A 71 8.43 -15.83 2.19
N PRO A 72 7.18 -15.68 1.70
CA PRO A 72 6.79 -14.51 0.93
C PRO A 72 6.95 -13.19 1.70
N GLY A 73 6.57 -13.14 2.99
CA GLY A 73 6.76 -11.95 3.83
C GLY A 73 8.23 -11.57 4.04
N ALA A 74 9.12 -12.56 4.16
CA ALA A 74 10.56 -12.34 4.25
C ALA A 74 11.14 -11.72 2.98
N ALA A 75 10.69 -12.19 1.80
CA ALA A 75 11.07 -11.58 0.53
C ALA A 75 10.59 -10.11 0.41
N LEU A 76 9.38 -9.81 0.89
CA LEU A 76 8.86 -8.44 0.92
C LEU A 76 9.68 -7.54 1.86
N HIS A 77 9.97 -7.99 3.08
CA HIS A 77 10.86 -7.25 4.00
C HIS A 77 12.25 -7.02 3.39
N ALA A 78 12.84 -8.03 2.75
CA ALA A 78 14.13 -7.89 2.07
C ALA A 78 14.07 -6.81 0.99
N ARG A 79 13.00 -6.79 0.17
CA ARG A 79 12.79 -5.80 -0.88
C ARG A 79 12.60 -4.40 -0.33
N GLU A 80 11.78 -4.25 0.70
CA GLU A 80 11.58 -2.96 1.36
C GLU A 80 12.88 -2.42 1.97
N ALA A 81 13.72 -3.28 2.55
CA ALA A 81 14.99 -2.85 3.12
C ALA A 81 15.94 -2.29 2.05
N GLU A 82 15.94 -2.89 0.85
CA GLU A 82 16.68 -2.37 -0.30
C GLU A 82 16.16 -0.99 -0.72
N ILE A 83 14.83 -0.84 -0.80
CA ILE A 83 14.20 0.44 -1.19
C ILE A 83 14.46 1.51 -0.14
N ALA A 84 14.20 1.22 1.14
CA ALA A 84 14.41 2.14 2.26
C ALA A 84 15.86 2.65 2.36
N ALA A 85 16.85 1.81 2.03
CA ALA A 85 18.25 2.20 1.98
C ALA A 85 18.58 3.20 0.86
N MET A 86 17.75 3.27 -0.19
CA MET A 86 17.91 4.18 -1.33
C MET A 86 17.12 5.49 -1.17
N LEU A 87 16.13 5.55 -0.26
CA LEU A 87 15.28 6.72 -0.07
C LEU A 87 16.00 7.80 0.77
N PRO A 88 16.24 9.00 0.23
CA PRO A 88 16.91 10.07 0.96
C PRO A 88 16.03 10.69 2.05
N ALA A 89 16.69 11.23 3.08
CA ALA A 89 16.03 11.79 4.27
C ALA A 89 14.97 12.91 4.04
N PRO A 90 15.03 13.76 2.99
CA PRO A 90 13.99 14.78 2.74
C PRO A 90 12.64 14.22 2.31
N MET A 91 12.58 12.94 1.93
CA MET A 91 11.34 12.31 1.50
C MET A 91 10.35 12.11 2.66
N PRO A 92 9.05 12.04 2.38
CA PRO A 92 8.01 11.76 3.37
C PRO A 92 8.00 10.26 3.76
N VAL A 93 9.13 9.74 4.24
CA VAL A 93 9.30 8.33 4.63
C VAL A 93 10.04 8.23 5.97
N PRO A 94 9.81 7.19 6.79
CA PRO A 94 10.55 6.98 8.02
C PRO A 94 12.04 6.87 7.74
N LYS A 95 12.86 7.47 8.61
CA LYS A 95 14.31 7.35 8.52
C LYS A 95 14.73 5.90 8.72
N PHE A 96 15.35 5.32 7.70
CA PHE A 96 15.90 3.97 7.78
C PHE A 96 17.18 3.96 8.61
N LEU A 97 17.24 3.11 9.63
CA LEU A 97 18.39 2.97 10.53
C LEU A 97 19.24 1.75 10.18
N GLY A 98 18.66 0.74 9.52
CA GLY A 98 19.43 -0.38 8.98
C GLY A 98 18.63 -1.67 8.82
N ARG A 99 19.33 -2.67 8.25
CA ARG A 99 18.85 -4.04 8.05
C ARG A 99 19.77 -5.00 8.79
N ILE A 100 19.19 -6.02 9.40
CA ILE A 100 19.91 -7.14 10.01
C ILE A 100 19.43 -8.44 9.39
N ARG A 101 20.41 -9.28 9.03
CA ARG A 101 20.20 -10.64 8.54
C ARG A 101 20.86 -11.61 9.49
N TRP A 102 20.10 -12.59 9.98
CA TRP A 102 20.60 -13.62 10.88
C TRP A 102 19.84 -14.91 10.65
N ASP A 103 20.56 -15.99 10.33
CA ASP A 103 19.98 -17.26 9.88
C ASP A 103 18.97 -17.05 8.74
N ASP A 104 17.70 -17.42 8.92
CA ASP A 104 16.63 -17.23 7.96
C ASP A 104 15.78 -15.97 8.24
N TRP A 105 16.22 -15.10 9.15
CA TRP A 105 15.52 -13.87 9.55
C TRP A 105 15.99 -12.63 8.79
N GLU A 106 14.99 -11.80 8.47
CA GLU A 106 15.14 -10.45 7.93
C GLU A 106 14.53 -9.46 8.93
N ALA A 107 15.35 -8.54 9.45
CA ALA A 107 14.93 -7.48 10.35
C ALA A 107 15.25 -6.10 9.78
N LEU A 108 14.26 -5.21 9.81
CA LEU A 108 14.36 -3.82 9.37
C LEU A 108 14.19 -2.90 10.56
N ILE A 109 14.99 -1.86 10.63
CA ILE A 109 15.00 -0.89 11.73
C ILE A 109 14.82 0.51 11.14
N PHE A 110 13.84 1.22 11.67
CA PHE A 110 13.52 2.59 11.33
C PHE A 110 13.50 3.45 12.60
N ASP A 111 13.73 4.75 12.44
CA ASP A 111 13.36 5.70 13.46
C ASP A 111 11.84 5.63 13.67
N GLN A 112 11.38 5.74 14.92
CA GLN A 112 9.95 5.64 15.18
C GLN A 112 9.25 6.88 14.62
N ALA A 113 8.56 6.70 13.51
CA ALA A 113 7.76 7.75 12.89
C ALA A 113 6.69 8.30 13.88
N PRO A 114 6.62 9.63 14.07
CA PRO A 114 5.51 10.25 14.77
C PRO A 114 4.25 10.19 13.91
N GLY A 115 3.09 10.20 14.55
CA GLY A 115 1.79 10.33 13.87
C GLY A 115 0.83 9.17 14.07
N VAL A 116 -0.36 9.34 13.51
CA VAL A 116 -1.47 8.39 13.56
C VAL A 116 -1.96 8.09 12.15
N ASN A 117 -2.59 6.93 11.95
CA ASN A 117 -3.25 6.65 10.69
C ASN A 117 -4.41 7.63 10.46
N PRO A 118 -4.72 7.96 9.19
CA PRO A 118 -5.93 8.73 8.84
C PRO A 118 -7.18 8.15 9.48
N GLN A 119 -8.12 9.02 9.87
CA GLN A 119 -9.41 8.54 10.36
C GLN A 119 -10.22 7.90 9.22
N LEU A 120 -11.11 6.99 9.58
CA LEU A 120 -12.01 6.32 8.64
C LEU A 120 -13.47 6.53 9.10
N PRO A 121 -14.35 7.15 8.27
CA PRO A 121 -14.06 7.76 6.97
C PRO A 121 -13.06 8.92 7.03
N TRP A 122 -12.39 9.16 5.90
CA TRP A 122 -11.33 10.17 5.78
C TRP A 122 -11.85 11.58 6.05
N GLY A 123 -11.09 12.36 6.83
CA GLY A 123 -11.30 13.80 6.88
C GLY A 123 -10.89 14.45 5.56
N ALA A 124 -11.65 15.44 5.08
CA ALA A 124 -11.33 16.14 3.82
C ALA A 124 -9.91 16.74 3.86
N ASP A 125 -9.54 17.39 4.97
CA ASP A 125 -8.22 18.01 5.14
C ASP A 125 -7.09 16.95 5.18
N GLU A 126 -7.34 15.79 5.79
CA GLU A 126 -6.38 14.68 5.82
C GLU A 126 -6.15 14.10 4.42
N LEU A 127 -7.24 13.90 3.66
CA LEU A 127 -7.18 13.40 2.29
C LEU A 127 -6.37 14.36 1.40
N ILE A 128 -6.71 15.65 1.41
CA ILE A 128 -5.98 16.66 0.62
C ILE A 128 -4.51 16.73 1.02
N ARG A 129 -4.21 16.70 2.32
CA ARG A 129 -2.82 16.70 2.82
C ARG A 129 -2.00 15.49 2.33
N VAL A 130 -2.61 14.31 2.23
CA VAL A 130 -1.96 13.14 1.61
C VAL A 130 -1.73 13.36 0.12
N LEU A 131 -2.72 13.87 -0.62
CA LEU A 131 -2.58 14.15 -2.05
C LEU A 131 -1.50 15.22 -2.32
N ASP A 132 -1.41 16.25 -1.48
CA ASP A 132 -0.35 17.27 -1.53
C ASP A 132 1.03 16.67 -1.29
N THR A 133 1.14 15.73 -0.34
CA THR A 133 2.38 14.99 -0.08
C THR A 133 2.82 14.17 -1.28
N LEU A 134 1.88 13.47 -1.95
CA LEU A 134 2.17 12.74 -3.18
C LEU A 134 2.59 13.67 -4.33
N ALA A 135 2.02 14.87 -4.40
CA ALA A 135 2.45 15.87 -5.37
C ALA A 135 3.85 16.42 -5.06
N GLN A 136 4.19 16.64 -3.78
CA GLN A 136 5.55 17.02 -3.37
C GLN A 136 6.57 15.90 -3.65
N LEU A 137 6.17 14.64 -3.41
CA LEU A 137 6.97 13.46 -3.75
C LEU A 137 7.27 13.43 -5.24
N ALA A 138 6.28 13.68 -6.10
CA ALA A 138 6.46 13.76 -7.55
C ALA A 138 7.41 14.90 -7.98
N ASP A 139 7.43 16.01 -7.23
CA ASP A 139 8.31 17.15 -7.51
C ASP A 139 9.77 16.90 -7.05
N GLN A 140 9.98 16.08 -6.02
CA GLN A 140 11.26 15.92 -5.32
C GLN A 140 11.88 14.51 -5.47
N GLN A 141 11.74 13.93 -6.66
CA GLN A 141 12.19 12.56 -6.92
C GLN A 141 13.69 12.36 -6.69
N PRO A 142 14.09 11.31 -5.94
CA PRO A 142 15.50 10.95 -5.80
C PRO A 142 16.09 10.58 -7.15
N ALA A 143 17.20 11.21 -7.53
CA ALA A 143 17.89 10.88 -8.77
C ALA A 143 18.36 9.41 -8.74
N GLY A 144 18.03 8.66 -9.79
CA GLY A 144 18.55 7.31 -10.02
C GLY A 144 17.84 6.17 -9.27
N ILE A 145 16.89 6.44 -8.36
CA ILE A 145 16.14 5.37 -7.71
C ILE A 145 15.22 4.65 -8.71
N THR A 146 14.55 5.40 -9.57
CA THR A 146 13.53 4.87 -10.48
C THR A 146 14.09 3.89 -11.51
N SER A 147 15.37 4.00 -11.89
CA SER A 147 16.00 3.03 -12.80
C SER A 147 16.24 1.65 -12.19
N LEU A 148 16.12 1.52 -10.86
CA LEU A 148 16.25 0.26 -10.12
C LEU A 148 14.89 -0.34 -9.73
N LEU A 149 13.80 0.34 -10.08
CA LEU A 149 12.44 -0.07 -9.75
C LEU A 149 11.77 -0.73 -10.96
N PRO A 150 10.90 -1.72 -10.71
CA PRO A 150 10.11 -2.30 -11.78
C PRO A 150 9.15 -1.27 -12.37
N ALA A 151 8.74 -1.49 -13.61
CA ALA A 151 7.82 -0.61 -14.30
C ALA A 151 6.37 -0.92 -13.87
N LEU A 152 5.66 0.08 -13.37
CA LEU A 152 4.31 -0.06 -12.85
C LEU A 152 3.35 -0.69 -13.86
N GLU A 153 3.44 -0.28 -15.14
CA GLU A 153 2.62 -0.80 -16.23
C GLU A 153 2.92 -2.26 -16.61
N VAL A 154 4.08 -2.78 -16.18
CA VAL A 154 4.45 -4.18 -16.36
C VAL A 154 3.97 -5.00 -15.17
N ASP A 155 4.22 -4.53 -13.96
CA ASP A 155 3.86 -5.23 -12.72
C ASP A 155 2.34 -5.41 -12.59
N LEU A 156 1.56 -4.38 -12.95
CA LEU A 156 0.10 -4.42 -12.82
C LEU A 156 -0.62 -5.07 -14.00
N ARG A 157 0.11 -5.52 -15.03
CA ARG A 157 -0.49 -6.06 -16.26
C ARG A 157 -1.32 -7.32 -16.00
N GLU A 158 -0.79 -8.23 -15.18
CA GLU A 158 -1.51 -9.45 -14.80
C GLU A 158 -2.75 -9.13 -13.97
N ASP A 159 -2.64 -8.20 -13.02
CA ASP A 159 -3.77 -7.81 -12.17
C ASP A 159 -4.89 -7.16 -12.99
N ALA A 160 -4.55 -6.25 -13.90
CA ALA A 160 -5.51 -5.63 -14.83
C ALA A 160 -6.14 -6.61 -15.83
N SER A 161 -5.56 -7.78 -16.02
CA SER A 161 -6.13 -8.85 -16.85
C SER A 161 -7.24 -9.65 -16.12
N GLY A 162 -7.68 -9.21 -14.94
CA GLY A 162 -8.70 -9.89 -14.14
C GLY A 162 -10.02 -10.12 -14.87
N PHE A 163 -10.49 -9.17 -15.69
CA PHE A 163 -11.71 -9.37 -16.48
C PHE A 163 -11.56 -10.46 -17.55
N ALA A 164 -10.38 -10.60 -18.17
CA ALA A 164 -10.13 -11.70 -19.10
C ALA A 164 -10.24 -13.07 -18.42
N ARG A 165 -9.71 -13.20 -17.19
CA ARG A 165 -9.84 -14.43 -16.40
C ARG A 165 -11.29 -14.71 -15.99
N ILE A 166 -12.04 -13.68 -15.62
CA ILE A 166 -13.47 -13.81 -15.31
C ILE A 166 -14.26 -14.34 -16.52
N MET A 167 -14.03 -13.77 -17.70
CA MET A 167 -14.68 -14.22 -18.93
C MET A 167 -14.28 -15.65 -19.30
N ALA A 168 -12.99 -15.99 -19.20
CA ALA A 168 -12.49 -17.34 -19.47
C ALA A 168 -13.06 -18.41 -18.53
N ASP A 169 -13.33 -18.04 -17.28
CA ASP A 169 -13.94 -18.93 -16.27
C ASP A 169 -15.48 -19.01 -16.40
N GLU A 170 -16.09 -18.34 -17.38
CA GLU A 170 -17.54 -18.20 -17.56
C GLU A 170 -18.26 -17.73 -16.27
N TRP A 171 -17.55 -16.96 -15.43
CA TRP A 171 -18.09 -16.47 -14.17
C TRP A 171 -18.92 -15.21 -14.43
N ILE A 172 -20.19 -15.23 -14.02
CA ILE A 172 -21.12 -14.12 -14.24
C ILE A 172 -21.16 -13.24 -12.99
N PRO A 173 -20.74 -11.96 -13.07
CA PRO A 173 -20.87 -11.03 -11.96
C PRO A 173 -22.33 -10.84 -11.55
N ALA A 174 -22.58 -10.72 -10.24
CA ALA A 174 -23.93 -10.49 -9.72
C ALA A 174 -24.49 -9.11 -10.11
N ASP A 175 -23.61 -8.13 -10.38
CA ASP A 175 -23.99 -6.80 -10.85
C ASP A 175 -24.29 -6.84 -12.36
N PRO A 176 -25.53 -6.57 -12.80
CA PRO A 176 -25.90 -6.71 -14.22
C PRO A 176 -25.14 -5.77 -15.15
N TRP A 177 -24.76 -4.58 -14.69
CA TRP A 177 -23.99 -3.63 -15.50
C TRP A 177 -22.58 -4.17 -15.70
N LEU A 178 -21.95 -4.66 -14.62
CA LEU A 178 -20.62 -5.24 -14.72
C LEU A 178 -20.61 -6.46 -15.66
N ALA A 179 -21.61 -7.35 -15.53
CA ALA A 179 -21.74 -8.53 -16.38
C ALA A 179 -21.89 -8.18 -17.87
N GLN A 180 -22.63 -7.11 -18.20
CA GLN A 180 -22.84 -6.66 -19.58
C GLN A 180 -21.63 -5.89 -20.15
N SER A 181 -20.79 -5.33 -19.29
CA SER A 181 -19.68 -4.46 -19.69
C SER A 181 -18.30 -5.10 -19.60
N LEU A 182 -18.18 -6.40 -19.27
CA LEU A 182 -16.89 -7.07 -19.04
C LEU A 182 -15.87 -6.88 -20.18
N GLU A 183 -16.29 -7.06 -21.44
CA GLU A 183 -15.42 -6.93 -22.61
C GLU A 183 -14.91 -5.48 -22.76
N ALA A 184 -15.82 -4.51 -22.74
CA ALA A 184 -15.47 -3.09 -22.86
C ALA A 184 -14.59 -2.60 -21.68
N LEU A 185 -14.88 -3.06 -20.46
CA LEU A 185 -14.08 -2.74 -19.29
C LEU A 185 -12.70 -3.41 -19.32
N HIS A 186 -12.59 -4.60 -19.93
CA HIS A 186 -11.30 -5.25 -20.16
C HIS A 186 -10.44 -4.45 -21.13
N GLU A 187 -11.00 -3.99 -22.25
CA GLU A 187 -10.28 -3.14 -23.21
C GLU A 187 -9.80 -1.83 -22.55
N LEU A 188 -10.70 -1.15 -21.81
CA LEU A 188 -10.34 0.04 -21.03
C LEU A 188 -9.23 -0.22 -20.00
N ALA A 189 -9.27 -1.38 -19.32
CA ALA A 189 -8.24 -1.75 -18.36
C ALA A 189 -6.87 -1.95 -19.04
N ILE A 190 -6.83 -2.61 -20.19
CA ILE A 190 -5.58 -2.84 -20.94
C ILE A 190 -4.99 -1.52 -21.47
N GLU A 191 -5.83 -0.63 -22.01
CA GLU A 191 -5.39 0.69 -22.46
C GLU A 191 -4.91 1.55 -21.28
N GLY A 192 -5.65 1.54 -20.17
CA GLY A 192 -5.34 2.29 -18.97
C GLY A 192 -4.01 1.91 -18.32
N ILE A 193 -3.63 0.62 -18.37
CA ILE A 193 -2.32 0.17 -17.89
C ILE A 193 -1.17 0.84 -18.64
N GLY A 194 -1.31 1.06 -19.94
CA GLY A 194 -0.31 1.79 -20.73
C GLY A 194 -0.11 3.23 -20.23
N ALA A 195 -1.16 3.87 -19.69
CA ALA A 195 -1.09 5.22 -19.16
C ALA A 195 -0.40 5.31 -17.78
N LEU A 196 -0.11 4.17 -17.14
CA LEU A 196 0.67 4.11 -15.90
C LEU A 196 2.18 4.19 -16.13
N ALA A 197 2.63 4.13 -17.39
CA ALA A 197 4.04 4.27 -17.73
C ALA A 197 4.55 5.65 -17.29
N GLY A 198 5.74 5.65 -16.69
CA GLY A 198 6.37 6.87 -16.22
C GLY A 198 7.69 6.64 -15.51
N ASN A 199 8.23 7.73 -14.97
CA ASN A 199 9.52 7.75 -14.29
C ASN A 199 9.43 8.42 -12.91
N GLN A 200 8.28 8.31 -12.26
CA GLN A 200 8.05 8.79 -10.90
C GLN A 200 8.10 7.61 -9.95
N LEU A 201 8.65 7.79 -8.74
CA LEU A 201 8.53 6.82 -7.66
C LEU A 201 7.06 6.69 -7.27
N VAL A 202 6.57 5.45 -7.27
CA VAL A 202 5.21 5.08 -6.89
C VAL A 202 5.28 4.02 -5.81
N HIS A 203 4.45 4.15 -4.77
CA HIS A 203 4.35 3.23 -3.66
C HIS A 203 3.64 1.93 -4.04
N THR A 204 2.62 2.02 -4.91
CA THR A 204 1.83 0.90 -5.47
C THR A 204 0.85 0.25 -4.50
N ASP A 205 1.05 0.43 -3.19
CA ASP A 205 0.20 -0.15 -2.13
C ASP A 205 -0.27 0.87 -1.07
N LEU A 206 -0.65 2.08 -1.49
CA LEU A 206 -1.08 3.12 -0.55
C LEU A 206 -2.50 2.91 -0.04
N ARG A 207 -2.58 2.74 1.28
CA ARG A 207 -3.80 2.58 2.07
C ARG A 207 -3.67 3.37 3.36
N SER A 208 -4.77 3.58 4.08
CA SER A 208 -4.75 4.33 5.35
C SER A 208 -3.79 3.73 6.40
N ASP A 209 -3.60 2.41 6.42
CA ASP A 209 -2.67 1.76 7.35
C ASP A 209 -1.18 2.01 7.02
N ASN A 210 -0.88 2.35 5.76
CA ASN A 210 0.45 2.69 5.27
C ASN A 210 0.75 4.20 5.29
N ILE A 211 -0.10 5.00 5.93
CA ILE A 211 0.02 6.45 6.01
C ILE A 211 0.03 6.87 7.48
N LEU A 212 0.96 7.74 7.86
CA LEU A 212 1.04 8.36 9.18
C LEU A 212 0.96 9.88 9.06
N LEU A 213 -0.03 10.46 9.74
CA LEU A 213 -0.26 11.90 9.82
C LEU A 213 0.40 12.44 11.10
N GLY A 214 1.44 13.25 10.94
CA GLY A 214 2.09 13.97 12.04
C GLY A 214 1.24 15.12 12.59
N GLU A 215 1.46 15.50 13.84
CA GLU A 215 0.81 16.67 14.46
C GLU A 215 1.32 17.99 13.85
N ASP A 216 2.50 17.98 13.24
CA ASP A 216 3.20 19.11 12.63
C ASP A 216 2.77 19.42 11.20
N GLY A 217 1.84 18.66 10.63
CA GLY A 217 1.45 18.80 9.22
C GLY A 217 2.24 17.89 8.26
N GLY A 218 3.27 17.16 8.72
CA GLY A 218 4.02 16.20 7.91
C GLY A 218 3.31 14.86 7.70
N VAL A 219 3.37 14.29 6.50
CA VAL A 219 2.85 12.94 6.22
C VAL A 219 4.03 12.02 5.99
N LEU A 220 3.98 10.81 6.56
CA LEU A 220 4.94 9.76 6.30
C LEU A 220 4.23 8.58 5.65
N LEU A 221 4.82 8.08 4.56
CA LEU A 221 4.40 6.90 3.82
C LEU A 221 5.29 5.74 4.24
N VAL A 222 4.69 4.63 4.67
CA VAL A 222 5.40 3.48 5.23
C VAL A 222 5.09 2.22 4.44
N ASP A 223 5.92 1.19 4.59
CA ASP A 223 5.74 -0.11 3.93
C ASP A 223 5.90 -0.04 2.41
N TRP A 224 7.16 0.07 1.96
CA TRP A 224 7.53 0.26 0.55
C TRP A 224 7.95 -1.02 -0.22
N PRO A 225 7.55 -2.27 0.10
CA PRO A 225 8.07 -3.44 -0.63
C PRO A 225 7.63 -3.48 -2.10
N TRP A 226 6.57 -2.75 -2.46
CA TRP A 226 5.97 -2.69 -3.81
C TRP A 226 6.38 -1.47 -4.62
N ALA A 227 7.41 -0.73 -4.17
CA ALA A 227 7.80 0.49 -4.87
C ALA A 227 8.16 0.21 -6.34
N SER A 228 7.60 1.02 -7.22
CA SER A 228 7.74 0.91 -8.68
C SER A 228 8.08 2.28 -9.28
N ARG A 229 8.41 2.29 -10.58
CA ARG A 229 8.43 3.53 -11.38
C ARG A 229 7.20 3.59 -12.28
N GLY A 230 6.52 4.73 -12.29
CA GLY A 230 5.30 4.88 -13.08
C GLY A 230 4.78 6.30 -13.11
N ALA A 231 3.47 6.42 -13.31
CA ALA A 231 2.74 7.67 -13.26
C ALA A 231 2.52 8.13 -11.80
N ALA A 232 2.94 9.34 -11.46
CA ALA A 232 2.85 9.88 -10.10
C ALA A 232 1.43 9.91 -9.51
N TRP A 233 0.41 10.01 -10.36
CA TRP A 233 -0.98 10.09 -9.94
C TRP A 233 -1.60 8.74 -9.56
N TYR A 234 -0.92 7.61 -9.82
CA TYR A 234 -1.47 6.29 -9.54
C TYR A 234 -1.77 6.09 -8.05
N ASP A 235 -0.81 6.42 -7.17
CA ASP A 235 -1.02 6.31 -5.73
C ASP A 235 -2.17 7.21 -5.26
N ALA A 236 -2.28 8.41 -5.80
CA ALA A 236 -3.39 9.32 -5.52
C ALA A 236 -4.74 8.70 -5.95
N LEU A 237 -4.80 8.01 -7.09
CA LEU A 237 -5.98 7.25 -7.50
C LEU A 237 -6.31 6.14 -6.50
N THR A 238 -5.32 5.38 -6.02
CA THR A 238 -5.56 4.31 -5.02
C THR A 238 -6.06 4.87 -3.69
N VAL A 239 -5.54 6.03 -3.26
CA VAL A 239 -6.03 6.74 -2.06
C VAL A 239 -7.48 7.20 -2.24
N LEU A 240 -7.86 7.70 -3.42
CA LEU A 240 -9.27 8.04 -3.70
C LEU A 240 -10.18 6.81 -3.71
N VAL A 241 -9.72 5.68 -4.25
CA VAL A 241 -10.44 4.39 -4.15
C VAL A 241 -10.62 4.00 -2.69
N GLU A 242 -9.57 4.08 -1.88
CA GLU A 242 -9.61 3.77 -0.45
C GLU A 242 -10.61 4.66 0.29
N ALA A 243 -10.59 5.97 0.04
CA ALA A 243 -11.53 6.90 0.64
C ALA A 243 -12.99 6.55 0.28
N ARG A 244 -13.24 6.14 -0.98
CA ARG A 244 -14.57 5.71 -1.43
C ARG A 244 -15.06 4.40 -0.82
N ILE A 245 -14.19 3.54 -0.30
CA ILE A 245 -14.61 2.34 0.44
C ILE A 245 -15.37 2.75 1.70
N PHE A 246 -14.91 3.80 2.38
CA PHE A 246 -15.48 4.27 3.65
C PHE A 246 -16.50 5.40 3.47
N ASP A 247 -16.43 6.14 2.37
CA ASP A 247 -17.43 7.11 1.95
C ASP A 247 -17.81 6.93 0.48
N PRO A 248 -18.79 6.06 0.16
CA PRO A 248 -19.23 5.82 -1.22
C PRO A 248 -19.77 7.06 -1.94
N ALA A 249 -20.18 8.10 -1.19
CA ALA A 249 -20.73 9.35 -1.72
C ALA A 249 -19.65 10.41 -2.00
N LEU A 250 -18.37 10.14 -1.66
CA LEU A 250 -17.26 11.02 -1.97
C LEU A 250 -17.17 11.28 -3.48
N ASP A 251 -17.18 12.56 -3.86
CA ASP A 251 -16.96 13.00 -5.24
C ASP A 251 -15.48 12.98 -5.60
N ALA A 252 -14.95 11.77 -5.77
CA ALA A 252 -13.56 11.54 -6.14
C ALA A 252 -13.21 12.12 -7.52
N ASP A 253 -14.20 12.31 -8.41
CA ASP A 253 -14.00 12.92 -9.72
C ASP A 253 -13.71 14.42 -9.60
N ALA A 254 -14.50 15.13 -8.76
CA ALA A 254 -14.25 16.53 -8.46
C ALA A 254 -12.86 16.73 -7.84
N ILE A 255 -12.44 15.85 -6.93
CA ILE A 255 -11.08 15.91 -6.34
C ILE A 255 -10.03 15.64 -7.41
N ALA A 256 -10.18 14.58 -8.21
CA ALA A 256 -9.22 14.24 -9.26
C ALA A 256 -9.09 15.36 -10.31
N SER A 257 -10.20 16.02 -10.67
CA SER A 257 -10.20 17.10 -11.66
C SER A 257 -9.55 18.40 -11.17
N SER A 258 -9.47 18.61 -9.86
CA SER A 258 -9.00 19.87 -9.25
C SER A 258 -7.61 19.76 -8.62
N HIS A 259 -7.20 18.58 -8.16
CA HIS A 259 -5.94 18.41 -7.45
C HIS A 259 -4.75 18.26 -8.40
N ARG A 260 -3.68 19.02 -8.16
CA ARG A 260 -2.51 19.12 -9.05
C ARG A 260 -1.80 17.79 -9.33
N ILE A 261 -1.88 16.82 -8.41
CA ILE A 261 -1.28 15.48 -8.60
C ILE A 261 -1.77 14.80 -9.88
N PHE A 262 -3.03 15.04 -10.27
CA PHE A 262 -3.66 14.47 -11.46
C PHE A 262 -3.47 15.34 -12.71
N ALA A 263 -2.72 16.44 -12.67
CA ALA A 263 -2.58 17.36 -13.81
C ALA A 263 -2.01 16.70 -15.08
N SER A 264 -1.27 15.59 -14.93
CA SER A 264 -0.73 14.79 -16.03
C SER A 264 -1.62 13.61 -16.45
N ALA A 265 -2.70 13.33 -15.71
CA ALA A 265 -3.65 12.27 -16.03
C ALA A 265 -4.74 12.81 -16.97
N SER A 266 -4.93 12.17 -18.13
CA SER A 266 -6.14 12.41 -18.91
C SER A 266 -7.35 11.74 -18.24
N SER A 267 -8.55 12.22 -18.55
CA SER A 267 -9.79 11.59 -18.10
C SER A 267 -9.87 10.12 -18.50
N ASP A 268 -9.43 9.78 -19.71
CA ASP A 268 -9.43 8.41 -20.22
C ASP A 268 -8.39 7.54 -19.50
N ALA A 269 -7.19 8.08 -19.23
CA ALA A 269 -6.15 7.38 -18.48
C ALA A 269 -6.62 7.04 -17.05
N LEU A 270 -7.25 7.99 -16.36
CA LEU A 270 -7.80 7.76 -15.02
C LEU A 270 -8.89 6.69 -15.05
N THR A 271 -9.79 6.75 -16.05
CA THR A 271 -10.88 5.79 -16.22
C THR A 271 -10.35 4.39 -16.51
N GLY A 272 -9.38 4.27 -17.41
CA GLY A 272 -8.75 2.99 -17.75
C GLY A 272 -7.97 2.38 -16.58
N ALA A 273 -7.20 3.19 -15.85
CA ALA A 273 -6.50 2.70 -14.65
C ALA A 273 -7.47 2.25 -13.55
N LEU A 274 -8.58 2.99 -13.38
CA LEU A 274 -9.66 2.58 -12.47
C LEU A 274 -10.35 1.28 -12.93
N ALA A 275 -10.50 1.07 -14.24
CA ALA A 275 -10.97 -0.19 -14.82
C ALA A 275 -9.98 -1.34 -14.55
N GLY A 276 -8.67 -1.09 -14.64
CA GLY A 276 -7.63 -2.06 -14.25
C GLY A 276 -7.68 -2.44 -12.77
N LEU A 277 -7.87 -1.47 -11.88
CA LEU A 277 -8.11 -1.73 -10.45
C LEU A 277 -9.39 -2.53 -10.23
N ALA A 278 -10.49 -2.20 -10.92
CA ALA A 278 -11.73 -2.97 -10.84
C ALA A 278 -11.53 -4.41 -11.33
N ALA A 279 -10.81 -4.61 -12.44
CA ALA A 279 -10.48 -5.93 -12.98
C ALA A 279 -9.74 -6.78 -11.94
N TYR A 280 -8.71 -6.19 -11.32
CA TYR A 280 -7.96 -6.83 -10.25
C TYR A 280 -8.86 -7.20 -9.07
N TYR A 281 -9.58 -6.23 -8.49
CA TYR A 281 -10.32 -6.44 -7.25
C TYR A 281 -11.52 -7.38 -7.42
N VAL A 282 -12.25 -7.31 -8.54
CA VAL A 282 -13.37 -8.23 -8.82
C VAL A 282 -12.85 -9.66 -8.94
N ASP A 283 -11.77 -9.85 -9.71
CA ASP A 283 -11.17 -11.17 -9.90
C ASP A 283 -10.52 -11.68 -8.61
N ALA A 284 -9.88 -10.81 -7.84
CA ALA A 284 -9.28 -11.16 -6.56
C ALA A 284 -10.33 -11.50 -5.49
N ALA A 285 -11.51 -10.88 -5.50
CA ALA A 285 -12.57 -11.11 -4.51
C ALA A 285 -13.25 -12.48 -4.65
N ARG A 286 -13.31 -13.06 -5.86
CA ARG A 286 -13.92 -14.38 -6.11
C ARG A 286 -12.99 -15.57 -5.85
N ARG A 287 -11.68 -15.33 -5.69
CA ARG A 287 -10.69 -16.39 -5.45
C ARG A 287 -10.82 -16.95 -4.01
N PRO A 288 -10.35 -18.18 -3.75
CA PRO A 288 -10.33 -18.74 -2.40
C PRO A 288 -9.61 -17.85 -1.38
N GLU A 289 -10.04 -17.94 -0.12
CA GLU A 289 -9.38 -17.25 0.99
C GLU A 289 -7.89 -17.60 1.07
N VAL A 290 -7.08 -16.60 1.43
CA VAL A 290 -5.64 -16.80 1.58
C VAL A 290 -5.37 -17.26 3.01
N PRO A 291 -4.71 -18.42 3.20
CA PRO A 291 -4.31 -18.87 4.54
C PRO A 291 -3.52 -17.78 5.27
N GLY A 292 -3.93 -17.46 6.50
CA GLY A 292 -3.33 -16.39 7.31
C GLY A 292 -3.93 -15.00 7.10
N LEU A 293 -4.67 -14.75 6.00
CA LEU A 293 -5.26 -13.45 5.67
C LEU A 293 -6.79 -13.56 5.44
N PRO A 294 -7.58 -13.96 6.45
CA PRO A 294 -8.98 -14.35 6.27
C PRO A 294 -9.92 -13.20 5.88
N THR A 295 -9.48 -11.94 5.96
CA THR A 295 -10.29 -10.78 5.54
C THR A 295 -9.86 -10.21 4.19
N LEU A 296 -8.82 -10.76 3.54
CA LEU A 296 -8.28 -10.19 2.31
C LEU A 296 -9.30 -10.20 1.17
N ARG A 297 -10.02 -11.32 0.96
CA ARG A 297 -11.01 -11.42 -0.13
C ARG A 297 -12.20 -10.51 0.12
N SER A 298 -12.68 -10.42 1.36
CA SER A 298 -13.75 -9.49 1.73
C SER A 298 -13.34 -8.01 1.60
N TYR A 299 -12.07 -7.69 1.78
CA TYR A 299 -11.54 -6.36 1.53
C TYR A 299 -11.43 -6.06 0.03
N HIS A 300 -10.92 -6.99 -0.79
CA HIS A 300 -10.97 -6.88 -2.26
C HIS A 300 -12.40 -6.66 -2.77
N ALA A 301 -13.40 -7.33 -2.18
CA ALA A 301 -14.81 -7.13 -2.57
C ALA A 301 -15.30 -5.69 -2.33
N LYS A 302 -14.81 -5.03 -1.27
CA LYS A 302 -15.13 -3.61 -0.99
C LYS A 302 -14.44 -2.69 -1.98
N GLN A 303 -13.16 -2.94 -2.27
CA GLN A 303 -12.41 -2.21 -3.28
C GLN A 303 -13.06 -2.34 -4.67
N ALA A 304 -13.46 -3.57 -5.04
CA ALA A 304 -14.21 -3.84 -6.27
C ALA A 304 -15.51 -3.03 -6.33
N THR A 305 -16.27 -3.00 -5.24
CA THR A 305 -17.51 -2.21 -5.14
C THR A 305 -17.25 -0.72 -5.35
N ALA A 306 -16.23 -0.17 -4.69
CA ALA A 306 -15.85 1.24 -4.82
C ALA A 306 -15.41 1.60 -6.25
N CYS A 307 -14.56 0.78 -6.86
CA CYS A 307 -14.12 0.99 -8.25
C CYS A 307 -15.27 0.88 -9.24
N VAL A 308 -16.11 -0.16 -9.15
CA VAL A 308 -17.25 -0.38 -10.06
C VAL A 308 -18.28 0.74 -9.94
N ALA A 309 -18.61 1.17 -8.72
CA ALA A 309 -19.53 2.29 -8.51
C ALA A 309 -18.98 3.60 -9.11
N TRP A 310 -17.68 3.85 -8.98
CA TRP A 310 -17.04 5.02 -9.57
C TRP A 310 -17.00 4.94 -11.11
N LEU A 311 -16.69 3.77 -11.68
CA LEU A 311 -16.74 3.56 -13.14
C LEU A 311 -18.13 3.81 -13.72
N LYS A 312 -19.19 3.32 -13.06
CA LYS A 312 -20.58 3.61 -13.46
C LYS A 312 -20.83 5.12 -13.54
N ALA A 313 -20.43 5.86 -12.51
CA ALA A 313 -20.60 7.31 -12.50
C ALA A 313 -19.82 8.02 -13.62
N ARG A 314 -18.64 7.51 -14.00
CA ARG A 314 -17.81 8.07 -15.08
C ARG A 314 -18.28 7.70 -16.48
N LEU A 315 -18.88 6.52 -16.66
CA LEU A 315 -19.23 5.96 -17.97
C LEU A 315 -20.71 6.10 -18.36
N GLY A 316 -21.61 6.37 -17.40
CA GLY A 316 -23.05 6.50 -17.61
C GLY A 316 -23.81 5.21 -17.36
#